data_AF-W4PBE6-F1
#
_entry.id   AF-W4PBE6-F1
#
_cell.length_a   1.000
_cell.length_b   1.000
_cell.length_c   1.000
_cell.angle_alpha   90.00
_cell.angle_beta   90.00
_cell.angle_gamma   90.00
#
_symmetry.space_group_name_H-M   'P 1'
#
loop_
_entity.id
_entity.type
_entity.pdbx_description
1 polymer ?
#
loop_
_entity_poly.entity_id
_entity_poly.type
_entity_poly.pdbx_seq_one_letter_code
_entity_poly.pdbx_strand_id
1 'polypeptide(L)'
;MKERIRKLLTLTILFSLASCSSTKFVPEGSYLLDEVRIRTDNKDVRPSSLRMYVRQNPNSKWFSLIKTQLYIYNLSGRDSTKWNRFLRRIGDAPVIYNEEEAQRSQEEIAKAVHNMGYMAATVERSTKIKKKKIKQYFDVTVGKPYTVNSVKYDIQDAKIAGLLKPDSANSC
;
A
#
# COMPACT_ATOMS: atom_id res chain seq x y z
N MET A 1 -2.38 45.69 30.06
CA MET A 1 -2.95 45.06 28.85
C MET A 1 -1.88 44.71 27.79
N LYS A 2 -1.03 45.67 27.38
CA LYS A 2 0.06 45.46 26.41
C LYS A 2 1.04 44.32 26.73
N GLU A 3 1.40 44.13 28.00
CA GLU A 3 2.30 43.05 28.45
C GLU A 3 1.71 41.64 28.29
N ARG A 4 0.41 41.47 28.53
CA ARG A 4 -0.27 40.18 28.29
C ARG A 4 -0.38 39.89 26.80
N ILE A 5 -0.62 40.91 25.98
CA ILE A 5 -0.69 40.79 24.51
C ILE A 5 0.68 40.43 23.93
N ARG A 6 1.77 41.06 24.42
CA ARG A 6 3.15 40.69 24.05
C ARG A 6 3.50 39.25 24.40
N LYS A 7 3.16 38.80 25.62
CA LYS A 7 3.37 37.40 26.05
C LYS A 7 2.53 36.41 25.25
N LEU A 8 1.31 36.79 24.86
CA LEU A 8 0.44 35.96 24.02
C LEU A 8 1.00 35.83 22.58
N LEU A 9 1.49 36.95 22.02
CA LEU A 9 2.14 37.01 20.70
C LEU A 9 3.44 36.22 20.66
N THR A 10 4.30 36.32 21.68
CA THR A 10 5.54 35.53 21.73
C THR A 10 5.25 34.03 21.86
N LEU A 11 4.23 33.63 22.63
CA LEU A 11 3.81 32.24 22.74
C LEU A 11 3.21 31.68 21.44
N THR A 12 2.43 32.48 20.70
CA THR A 12 1.90 32.08 19.39
C THR A 12 2.99 31.99 18.33
N ILE A 13 3.98 32.90 18.34
CA ILE A 13 5.15 32.83 17.45
C ILE A 13 5.98 31.57 17.74
N LEU A 14 6.20 31.23 19.01
CA LEU A 14 6.91 30.02 19.41
C LEU A 14 6.18 28.74 18.97
N PHE A 15 4.85 28.71 19.04
CA PHE A 15 4.03 27.60 18.55
C PHE A 15 4.02 27.49 17.02
N SER A 16 4.11 28.63 16.31
CA SER A 16 4.09 28.66 14.84
C SER A 16 5.39 28.16 14.18
N LEU A 17 6.52 28.17 14.90
CA LEU A 17 7.81 27.63 14.43
C LEU A 17 7.94 26.11 14.64
N ALA A 18 7.01 25.47 15.35
CA ALA A 18 6.97 24.01 15.53
C ALA A 18 6.45 23.24 14.30
N SER A 19 6.72 23.73 13.09
CA SER A 19 6.45 22.99 11.84
C SER A 19 7.47 21.87 11.68
N CYS A 20 7.37 20.84 12.52
CA CYS A 20 8.24 19.67 12.46
C CYS A 20 7.88 18.88 11.19
N SER A 21 8.77 18.92 10.19
CA SER A 21 8.55 18.22 8.93
C SER A 21 8.58 16.71 9.16
N SER A 22 7.45 16.04 8.90
CA SER A 22 7.31 14.57 8.98
C SER A 22 8.26 13.77 8.06
N THR A 23 9.07 14.43 7.24
CA THR A 23 9.99 13.81 6.27
C THR A 23 11.46 14.10 6.55
N LYS A 24 11.83 14.53 7.77
CA LYS A 24 13.22 14.86 8.15
C LYS A 24 14.18 13.67 8.01
N PHE A 25 13.66 12.46 8.18
CA PHE A 25 14.43 11.20 8.08
C PHE A 25 14.32 10.48 6.74
N VAL A 26 13.66 11.09 5.75
CA VAL A 26 13.61 10.55 4.39
C VAL A 26 14.90 10.97 3.67
N PRO A 27 15.71 10.04 3.14
CA PRO A 27 16.92 10.34 2.38
C PRO A 27 16.63 11.30 1.21
N GLU A 28 17.65 12.08 0.81
CA GLU A 28 17.54 12.87 -0.43
C GLU A 28 17.40 11.93 -1.63
N GLY A 29 16.55 12.32 -2.60
CA GLY A 29 16.21 11.49 -3.76
C GLY A 29 15.23 10.34 -3.49
N SER A 30 14.77 10.16 -2.24
CA SER A 30 13.81 9.12 -1.85
C SER A 30 12.45 9.69 -1.46
N TYR A 31 11.41 8.86 -1.55
CA TYR A 31 10.04 9.24 -1.17
C TYR A 31 9.49 8.31 -0.09
N LEU A 32 8.86 8.91 0.93
CA LEU A 32 8.08 8.16 1.92
C LEU A 32 6.78 7.68 1.29
N LEU A 33 6.52 6.38 1.35
CA LEU A 33 5.23 5.80 0.99
C LEU A 33 4.17 6.27 2.01
N ASP A 34 3.33 7.20 1.58
CA ASP A 34 2.37 7.87 2.47
C ASP A 34 1.03 7.14 2.52
N GLU A 35 0.62 6.57 1.38
CA GLU A 35 -0.68 5.96 1.17
C GLU A 35 -0.64 5.04 -0.05
N VAL A 36 -1.31 3.88 0.06
CA VAL A 36 -1.61 2.99 -1.07
C VAL A 36 -3.12 2.91 -1.20
N ARG A 37 -3.65 3.12 -2.41
CA ARG A 37 -5.08 3.01 -2.71
C ARG A 37 -5.29 2.05 -3.87
N ILE A 38 -6.23 1.13 -3.69
CA ILE A 38 -6.73 0.27 -4.76
C ILE A 38 -8.11 0.77 -5.15
N ARG A 39 -8.35 0.95 -6.44
CA ARG A 39 -9.65 1.31 -7.01
C ARG A 39 -10.05 0.23 -8.00
N THR A 40 -11.36 0.00 -8.08
CA THR A 40 -11.97 -1.02 -8.91
C THR A 40 -13.15 -0.39 -9.64
N ASP A 41 -13.38 -0.80 -10.87
CA ASP A 41 -14.55 -0.44 -11.67
C ASP A 41 -15.77 -1.34 -11.34
N ASN A 42 -15.55 -2.51 -10.74
CA ASN A 42 -16.58 -3.51 -10.45
C ASN A 42 -16.76 -3.74 -8.93
N LYS A 43 -18.02 -3.80 -8.49
CA LYS A 43 -18.41 -4.01 -7.09
C LYS A 43 -18.13 -5.43 -6.58
N ASP A 44 -18.09 -6.42 -7.48
CA ASP A 44 -17.84 -7.82 -7.13
C ASP A 44 -16.38 -8.03 -6.69
N VAL A 45 -15.46 -7.24 -7.24
CA VAL A 45 -14.04 -7.25 -6.88
C VAL A 45 -13.77 -6.13 -5.88
N ARG A 46 -13.84 -6.43 -4.59
CA ARG A 46 -13.65 -5.43 -3.53
C ARG A 46 -12.18 -5.01 -3.39
N PRO A 47 -11.86 -3.71 -3.26
CA PRO A 47 -10.47 -3.27 -3.05
C PRO A 47 -9.82 -3.86 -1.79
N SER A 48 -10.63 -4.17 -0.76
CA SER A 48 -10.14 -4.78 0.47
C SER A 48 -9.61 -6.20 0.29
N SER A 49 -10.20 -7.00 -0.60
CA SER A 49 -9.70 -8.35 -0.88
C SER A 49 -8.41 -8.32 -1.68
N LEU A 50 -8.16 -7.25 -2.44
CA LEU A 50 -6.94 -7.09 -3.21
C LEU A 50 -5.75 -6.60 -2.37
N ARG A 51 -6.01 -6.06 -1.18
CA ARG A 51 -4.98 -5.46 -0.33
C ARG A 51 -3.92 -6.45 0.14
N MET A 52 -4.24 -7.74 0.24
CA MET A 52 -3.28 -8.79 0.61
C MET A 52 -2.20 -9.05 -0.46
N TYR A 53 -2.45 -8.64 -1.71
CA TYR A 53 -1.48 -8.77 -2.82
C TYR A 53 -0.57 -7.53 -2.95
N VAL A 54 -0.72 -6.55 -2.06
CA VAL A 54 0.16 -5.38 -2.00
C VAL A 54 1.34 -5.68 -1.09
N ARG A 55 2.54 -5.70 -1.66
CA ARG A 55 3.78 -6.00 -0.94
C ARG A 55 4.24 -4.87 -0.01
N GLN A 56 4.09 -3.62 -0.46
CA GLN A 56 4.45 -2.45 0.35
C GLN A 56 3.23 -1.79 0.96
N ASN A 57 3.15 -1.78 2.30
CA ASN A 57 2.15 -1.00 3.01
C ASN A 57 2.81 0.20 3.72
N PRO A 58 2.16 1.38 3.72
CA PRO A 58 2.65 2.53 4.46
C PRO A 58 2.62 2.26 5.97
N ASN A 59 3.45 2.98 6.73
CA ASN A 59 3.42 2.91 8.20
C ASN A 59 2.01 3.14 8.75
N SER A 60 1.67 2.39 9.80
CA SER A 60 0.41 2.51 10.52
C SER A 60 0.19 3.95 11.00
N LYS A 61 -1.02 4.47 10.78
CA LYS A 61 -1.44 5.76 11.31
C LYS A 61 -2.22 5.49 12.60
N TRP A 62 -1.80 6.07 13.71
CA TRP A 62 -2.55 6.00 14.96
C TRP A 62 -3.90 6.71 14.77
N PHE A 63 -5.00 5.96 14.93
CA PHE A 63 -6.37 6.40 14.65
C PHE A 63 -6.58 7.07 13.27
N SER A 64 -5.87 6.64 12.22
CA SER A 64 -6.00 7.14 10.83
C SER A 64 -5.71 8.63 10.58
N LEU A 65 -5.61 9.44 11.64
CA LEU A 65 -5.49 10.89 11.59
C LEU A 65 -4.11 11.39 11.98
N ILE A 66 -3.43 10.69 12.90
CA ILE A 66 -2.18 11.17 13.47
C ILE A 66 -1.09 10.15 13.18
N LYS A 67 -0.10 10.56 12.38
CA LYS A 67 1.16 9.81 12.17
C LYS A 67 2.04 9.92 13.41
N THR A 68 1.53 9.54 14.60
CA THR A 68 2.21 9.67 15.89
C THR A 68 3.57 8.97 15.87
N GLN A 69 3.67 7.77 15.29
CA GLN A 69 4.92 7.02 15.19
C GLN A 69 5.98 7.75 14.36
N LEU A 70 5.59 8.29 13.20
CA LEU A 70 6.47 9.12 12.37
C LEU A 70 6.79 10.45 13.04
N TYR A 71 5.88 11.03 13.82
CA TYR A 71 6.11 12.25 14.59
C TYR A 71 7.09 12.03 15.75
N ILE A 72 6.94 10.94 16.50
CA ILE A 72 7.84 10.48 17.59
C ILE A 72 9.23 10.17 17.03
N TYR A 73 9.29 9.48 15.89
CA TYR A 73 10.55 9.21 15.19
C TYR A 73 11.21 10.52 14.75
N ASN A 74 10.46 11.47 14.17
CA ASN A 74 10.96 12.81 13.78
C ASN A 74 11.40 13.68 14.97
N LEU A 75 10.83 13.47 16.16
CA LEU A 75 11.21 14.12 17.41
C LEU A 75 12.52 13.58 17.99
N SER A 76 12.90 12.34 17.66
CA SER A 76 14.18 11.77 18.08
C SER A 76 15.33 12.52 17.39
N GLY A 77 16.33 12.93 18.17
CA GLY A 77 17.54 13.58 17.65
C GLY A 77 18.36 12.64 16.76
N ARG A 78 19.32 13.19 16.00
CA ARG A 78 20.35 12.38 15.30
C ARG A 78 21.35 11.76 16.28
N ASP A 79 21.36 12.20 17.53
CA ASP A 79 22.26 11.73 18.59
C ASP A 79 21.93 10.32 19.09
N SER A 80 22.97 9.60 19.51
CA SER A 80 22.95 8.21 19.96
C SER A 80 22.59 8.01 21.43
N THR A 81 22.08 9.06 22.09
CA THR A 81 21.63 9.05 23.49
C THR A 81 20.57 7.97 23.71
N LYS A 82 20.58 7.30 24.88
CA LYS A 82 19.65 6.18 25.19
C LYS A 82 18.18 6.54 24.94
N TRP A 83 17.80 7.81 25.19
CA TRP A 83 16.47 8.35 24.92
C TRP A 83 16.10 8.42 23.43
N ASN A 84 17.00 8.92 22.57
CA ASN A 84 16.78 8.97 21.11
C ASN A 84 16.72 7.57 20.49
N ARG A 85 17.52 6.63 21.02
CA ARG A 85 17.48 5.21 20.60
C ARG A 85 16.15 4.54 20.98
N PHE A 86 15.57 4.93 22.12
CA PHE A 86 14.26 4.47 22.58
C PHE A 86 13.12 5.03 21.73
N LEU A 87 13.13 6.33 21.40
CA LEU A 87 12.13 6.95 20.51
C LEU A 87 12.17 6.37 19.08
N ARG A 88 13.35 6.05 18.55
CA ARG A 88 13.51 5.32 17.27
C ARG A 88 13.01 3.87 17.32
N ARG A 89 12.96 3.26 18.51
CA ARG A 89 12.40 1.90 18.72
C ARG A 89 10.88 1.91 18.87
N ILE A 90 10.30 3.00 19.34
CA ILE A 90 8.85 3.16 19.53
C ILE A 90 8.14 3.60 18.24
N GLY A 91 8.81 4.39 17.40
CA GLY A 91 8.28 4.79 16.08
C GLY A 91 8.74 3.85 14.97
N ASP A 92 7.82 3.35 14.16
CA ASP A 92 8.15 2.56 12.97
C ASP A 92 8.99 3.39 11.99
N ALA A 93 10.05 2.77 11.44
CA ALA A 93 10.92 3.42 10.45
C ALA A 93 10.12 3.79 9.18
N PRO A 94 10.38 4.95 8.55
CA PRO A 94 9.64 5.38 7.36
C PRO A 94 9.77 4.35 6.22
N VAL A 95 8.66 3.84 5.71
CA VAL A 95 8.66 2.96 4.54
C VAL A 95 8.98 3.79 3.30
N ILE A 96 10.13 3.52 2.69
CA ILE A 96 10.55 4.17 1.46
C ILE A 96 9.92 3.44 0.27
N TYR A 97 9.39 4.22 -0.66
CA TYR A 97 8.81 3.68 -1.88
C TYR A 97 9.86 2.93 -2.72
N ASN A 98 9.50 1.73 -3.17
CA ASN A 98 10.30 0.93 -4.09
C ASN A 98 9.47 0.64 -5.35
N GLU A 99 9.99 1.05 -6.50
CA GLU A 99 9.35 0.85 -7.80
C GLU A 99 9.20 -0.63 -8.19
N GLU A 100 10.15 -1.48 -7.82
CA GLU A 100 10.11 -2.92 -8.14
C GLU A 100 9.04 -3.63 -7.31
N GLU A 101 8.95 -3.34 -6.02
CA GLU A 101 7.91 -3.91 -5.15
C GLU A 101 6.51 -3.43 -5.55
N ALA A 102 6.42 -2.18 -6.01
CA ALA A 102 5.23 -1.61 -6.62
C ALA A 102 4.82 -2.36 -7.90
N GLN A 103 5.77 -2.68 -8.77
CA GLN A 103 5.54 -3.46 -9.99
C GLN A 103 5.10 -4.89 -9.66
N ARG A 104 5.76 -5.57 -8.72
CA ARG A 104 5.37 -6.91 -8.28
C ARG A 104 3.96 -6.93 -7.68
N SER A 105 3.59 -5.90 -6.93
CA SER A 105 2.23 -5.76 -6.39
C SER A 105 1.19 -5.63 -7.51
N GLN A 106 1.49 -4.90 -8.58
CA GLN A 106 0.62 -4.81 -9.76
C GLN A 106 0.40 -6.18 -10.41
N GLU A 107 1.48 -6.95 -10.59
CA GLU A 107 1.41 -8.30 -11.17
C GLU A 107 0.63 -9.28 -10.29
N GLU A 108 0.81 -9.22 -8.97
CA GLU A 108 0.08 -10.08 -8.02
C GLU A 108 -1.40 -9.74 -7.98
N ILE A 109 -1.77 -8.45 -8.01
CA ILE A 109 -3.17 -8.02 -8.12
C ILE A 109 -3.78 -8.51 -9.44
N ALA A 110 -3.07 -8.36 -10.56
CA ALA A 110 -3.55 -8.82 -11.86
C ALA A 110 -3.81 -10.34 -11.87
N LYS A 111 -2.85 -11.13 -11.37
CA LYS A 111 -2.99 -12.59 -11.22
C LYS A 111 -4.18 -12.96 -10.33
N ALA A 112 -4.36 -12.26 -9.21
CA ALA A 112 -5.46 -12.53 -8.30
C ALA A 112 -6.82 -12.30 -8.97
N VAL A 113 -6.96 -11.21 -9.72
CA VAL A 113 -8.19 -10.87 -10.44
C VAL A 113 -8.44 -11.85 -11.60
N HIS A 114 -7.39 -12.28 -12.31
CA HIS A 114 -7.49 -13.36 -13.29
C HIS A 114 -7.98 -14.64 -12.62
N ASN A 115 -7.42 -15.04 -11.48
CA ASN A 115 -7.87 -16.23 -10.75
C ASN A 115 -9.33 -16.15 -10.25
N MET A 116 -9.92 -14.95 -10.16
CA MET A 116 -11.34 -14.74 -9.87
C MET A 116 -12.25 -14.93 -11.11
N GLY A 117 -11.68 -15.19 -12.29
CA GLY A 117 -12.40 -15.39 -13.55
C GLY A 117 -12.35 -14.20 -14.51
N TYR A 118 -11.73 -13.08 -14.14
CA TYR A 118 -11.69 -11.87 -14.98
C TYR A 118 -10.45 -11.85 -15.87
N MET A 119 -10.40 -12.70 -16.90
CA MET A 119 -9.19 -12.87 -17.75
C MET A 119 -8.77 -11.61 -18.52
N ALA A 120 -9.72 -10.74 -18.87
CA ALA A 120 -9.45 -9.48 -19.56
C ALA A 120 -9.05 -8.34 -18.62
N ALA A 121 -8.88 -8.62 -17.32
CA ALA A 121 -8.62 -7.56 -16.35
C ALA A 121 -7.24 -6.93 -16.54
N THR A 122 -7.20 -5.61 -16.36
CA THR A 122 -5.98 -4.81 -16.37
C THR A 122 -5.81 -4.09 -15.04
N VAL A 123 -4.55 -3.87 -14.65
CA VAL A 123 -4.18 -3.13 -13.44
C VAL A 123 -3.21 -2.04 -13.85
N GLU A 124 -3.65 -0.79 -13.75
CA GLU A 124 -2.81 0.38 -13.99
C GLU A 124 -2.25 0.88 -12.67
N ARG A 125 -0.97 1.24 -12.67
CA ARG A 125 -0.29 1.80 -11.52
C ARG A 125 0.00 3.27 -11.78
N SER A 126 -0.41 4.12 -10.86
CA SER A 126 -0.10 5.56 -10.90
C SER A 126 0.40 6.06 -9.56
N THR A 127 1.13 7.17 -9.58
CA THR A 127 1.68 7.77 -8.36
C THR A 127 1.40 9.28 -8.31
N LYS A 128 1.26 9.80 -7.09
CA LYS A 128 1.13 11.24 -6.84
C LYS A 128 2.13 11.67 -5.78
N ILE A 129 3.04 12.55 -6.18
CA ILE A 129 4.09 13.07 -5.32
C ILE A 129 3.65 14.41 -4.72
N LYS A 130 3.85 14.58 -3.42
CA LYS A 130 3.66 15.85 -2.70
C LYS A 130 4.79 16.03 -1.69
N LYS A 131 5.71 16.96 -1.94
CA LYS A 131 6.97 17.08 -1.17
C LYS A 131 7.72 15.74 -1.21
N LYS A 132 8.32 15.28 -0.10
CA LYS A 132 8.99 13.97 0.00
C LYS A 132 8.04 12.79 0.30
N LYS A 133 6.79 12.89 -0.13
CA LYS A 133 5.76 11.85 0.09
C LYS A 133 5.18 11.41 -1.24
N ILE A 134 5.02 10.12 -1.40
CA ILE A 134 4.40 9.50 -2.57
C ILE A 134 3.14 8.75 -2.16
N LYS A 135 2.08 8.94 -2.94
CA LYS A 135 0.85 8.14 -2.86
C LYS A 135 0.81 7.23 -4.07
N GLN A 136 0.57 5.95 -3.82
CA GLN A 136 0.48 4.95 -4.86
C GLN A 136 -0.97 4.55 -5.08
N TYR A 137 -1.34 4.39 -6.35
CA TYR A 137 -2.66 4.00 -6.79
C TYR A 137 -2.54 2.78 -7.70
N PHE A 138 -3.43 1.81 -7.48
CA PHE A 138 -3.67 0.69 -8.37
C PHE A 138 -5.12 0.80 -8.85
N ASP A 139 -5.31 1.13 -10.12
CA ASP A 139 -6.60 1.25 -10.78
C ASP A 139 -6.87 -0.07 -11.54
N VAL A 140 -7.80 -0.87 -11.01
CA VAL A 140 -8.15 -2.20 -11.51
C VAL A 140 -9.38 -2.09 -12.39
N THR A 141 -9.29 -2.56 -13.63
CA THR A 141 -10.40 -2.65 -14.59
C THR A 141 -10.64 -4.11 -14.90
N VAL A 142 -11.77 -4.69 -14.49
CA VAL A 142 -11.94 -6.16 -14.54
C VAL A 142 -12.73 -6.66 -15.74
N GLY A 143 -13.61 -5.84 -16.32
CA GLY A 143 -14.48 -6.26 -17.42
C GLY A 143 -15.47 -7.37 -17.01
N LYS A 144 -15.84 -8.24 -17.97
CA LYS A 144 -16.77 -9.36 -17.74
C LYS A 144 -16.03 -10.62 -17.29
N PRO A 145 -16.60 -11.41 -16.37
CA PRO A 145 -16.02 -12.69 -15.99
C PRO A 145 -16.11 -13.69 -17.15
N TYR A 146 -15.09 -14.51 -17.29
CA TYR A 146 -14.99 -15.59 -18.27
C TYR A 146 -15.45 -16.89 -17.62
N THR A 147 -16.25 -17.66 -18.35
CA THR A 147 -16.63 -19.01 -17.96
C THR A 147 -16.01 -20.02 -18.92
N VAL A 148 -15.69 -21.20 -18.41
CA VAL A 148 -15.20 -22.30 -19.24
C VAL A 148 -16.38 -22.82 -20.07
N ASN A 149 -16.27 -22.73 -21.39
CA ASN A 149 -17.33 -23.22 -22.30
C ASN A 149 -17.17 -24.72 -22.59
N SER A 150 -15.95 -25.18 -22.82
CA SER A 150 -15.68 -26.59 -23.15
C SER A 150 -14.26 -26.96 -22.77
N VAL A 151 -14.07 -28.16 -22.23
CA VAL A 151 -12.75 -28.75 -21.97
C VAL A 151 -12.57 -29.96 -22.88
N LYS A 152 -11.50 -29.96 -23.68
CA LYS A 152 -11.13 -31.09 -24.54
C LYS A 152 -9.83 -31.69 -24.04
N TYR A 153 -9.88 -32.97 -23.70
CA TYR A 153 -8.72 -33.72 -23.25
C TYR A 153 -8.03 -34.39 -24.45
N ASP A 154 -6.72 -34.20 -24.55
CA ASP A 154 -5.84 -34.98 -25.43
C ASP A 154 -4.84 -35.74 -24.55
N ILE A 155 -5.25 -36.92 -24.10
CA ILE A 155 -4.48 -37.75 -23.18
C ILE A 155 -3.98 -38.98 -23.92
N GLN A 156 -2.66 -39.05 -24.11
CA GLN A 156 -2.00 -40.12 -24.85
C GLN A 156 -1.94 -41.44 -24.04
N ASP A 157 -1.83 -41.34 -22.71
CA ASP A 157 -1.79 -42.51 -21.84
C ASP A 157 -3.21 -42.99 -21.47
N ALA A 158 -3.56 -44.20 -21.90
CA ALA A 158 -4.87 -44.78 -21.67
C ALA A 158 -5.22 -44.99 -20.17
N LYS A 159 -4.24 -45.24 -19.31
CA LYS A 159 -4.45 -45.39 -17.86
C LYS A 159 -4.80 -44.05 -17.23
N ILE A 160 -4.07 -42.99 -17.60
CA ILE A 160 -4.35 -41.62 -17.13
C ILE A 160 -5.70 -41.15 -17.67
N ALA A 161 -6.01 -41.43 -18.93
CA ALA A 161 -7.30 -41.09 -19.53
C ALA A 161 -8.47 -41.79 -18.81
N GLY A 162 -8.28 -43.05 -18.40
CA GLY A 162 -9.25 -43.78 -17.60
C GLY A 162 -9.51 -43.17 -16.22
N LEU A 163 -8.48 -42.62 -15.58
CA LEU A 163 -8.59 -41.98 -14.27
C LEU A 163 -9.28 -40.60 -14.33
N LEU A 164 -9.08 -39.83 -15.40
CA LEU A 164 -9.59 -38.44 -15.49
C LEU A 164 -10.99 -38.30 -16.10
N LYS A 165 -11.44 -39.29 -16.90
CA LYS A 165 -12.80 -39.29 -17.50
C LYS A 165 -13.94 -39.17 -16.47
N PRO A 166 -13.93 -39.86 -15.31
CA PRO A 166 -15.02 -39.79 -14.33
C PRO A 166 -15.11 -38.44 -13.59
N ASP A 167 -13.97 -37.79 -13.35
CA ASP A 167 -13.88 -36.51 -12.61
C ASP A 167 -14.48 -35.35 -13.43
N SER A 168 -14.39 -35.45 -14.75
CA SER A 168 -14.87 -34.43 -15.68
C SER A 168 -16.41 -34.44 -15.83
N ALA A 169 -17.07 -35.57 -15.63
CA ALA A 169 -18.52 -35.73 -15.83
C ALA A 169 -19.38 -35.20 -14.67
N ASN A 170 -18.78 -34.98 -13.49
CA ASN A 170 -19.49 -34.56 -12.27
C ASN A 170 -19.29 -33.07 -11.94
N SER A 171 -18.60 -32.32 -12.79
CA SER A 171 -18.13 -30.95 -12.50
C SER A 171 -18.87 -29.85 -13.27
N CYS A 172 -20.03 -30.16 -13.87
CA CYS A 172 -20.89 -29.20 -14.60
C CYS A 172 -22.30 -29.15 -14.00
#